data_AF-A0A4Q6GVF1-F1
#
_entry.id   AF-A0A4Q6GVF1-F1
#
_cell.length_a   1.000
_cell.length_b   1.000
_cell.length_c   1.000
_cell.angle_alpha   90.00
_cell.angle_beta   90.00
_cell.angle_gamma   90.00
#
_symmetry.space_group_name_H-M   'P 1'
#
loop_
_entity.id
_entity.type
_entity.pdbx_description
1 polymer ?
#
loop_
_entity_poly.entity_id
_entity_poly.type
_entity_poly.pdbx_seq_one_letter_code
_entity_poly.pdbx_strand_id
1 'polypeptide(L)'
;MDFDHLSTVIREGIGHNQCVLCGTALNSYLDELPCPHWFLVPGWRGFRNRTLARVFELFDLARLVDYLRIAAASRHAGEQGIPWRQGEADGVVGILIPWGRRSWEFSYDQRDIGPDGRVRRFVLAISYDEAL
;
A
#
# COMPACT_ATOMS: atom_id res chain seq x y z
N MET A 1 5.33 -9.14 -11.99
CA MET A 1 4.82 -7.81 -12.37
C MET A 1 5.72 -6.81 -11.70
N ASP A 2 6.33 -5.93 -12.47
CA ASP A 2 7.30 -4.95 -11.99
C ASP A 2 6.58 -3.59 -11.88
N PHE A 3 6.46 -3.07 -10.66
CA PHE A 3 5.74 -1.83 -10.41
C PHE A 3 6.54 -0.59 -10.78
N ASP A 4 7.87 -0.67 -10.89
CA ASP A 4 8.68 0.46 -11.35
C ASP A 4 8.37 0.80 -12.81
N HIS A 5 8.28 -0.23 -13.65
CA HIS A 5 7.90 -0.11 -15.05
C HIS A 5 6.43 0.30 -15.25
N LEU A 6 5.56 0.00 -14.28
CA LEU A 6 4.14 0.39 -14.31
C LEU A 6 3.86 1.72 -13.62
N SER A 7 4.87 2.37 -13.02
CA SER A 7 4.68 3.51 -12.13
C SER A 7 3.94 4.68 -12.80
N THR A 8 4.28 5.01 -14.04
CA THR A 8 3.59 6.05 -14.83
C THR A 8 2.11 5.73 -15.04
N VAL A 9 1.81 4.52 -15.50
CA VAL A 9 0.44 4.07 -15.82
C VAL A 9 -0.41 3.97 -14.53
N ILE A 10 0.18 3.47 -13.44
CA ILE A 10 -0.48 3.43 -12.13
C ILE A 10 -0.85 4.85 -11.68
N ARG A 11 0.07 5.81 -11.78
CA ARG A 11 -0.20 7.21 -11.41
C ARG A 11 -1.31 7.83 -12.26
N GLU A 12 -1.28 7.60 -13.56
CA GLU A 12 -2.30 8.07 -14.50
C GLU A 12 -3.69 7.50 -14.16
N GLY A 13 -3.79 6.18 -13.98
CA GLY A 13 -5.04 5.53 -13.58
C GLY A 13 -5.58 6.07 -12.26
N ILE A 14 -4.72 6.28 -11.26
CA ILE A 14 -5.13 6.89 -9.99
C ILE A 14 -5.69 8.29 -10.20
N GLY A 15 -5.05 9.09 -11.06
CA GLY A 15 -5.56 10.41 -11.46
C GLY A 15 -6.97 10.38 -12.08
N HIS A 16 -7.36 9.25 -12.68
CA HIS A 16 -8.68 9.00 -13.25
C HIS A 16 -9.63 8.17 -12.36
N ASN A 17 -9.31 8.00 -11.06
CA ASN A 17 -10.06 7.15 -10.13
C ASN A 17 -10.20 5.68 -10.59
N GLN A 18 -9.19 5.16 -11.28
CA GLN A 18 -9.17 3.79 -11.80
C GLN A 18 -7.92 3.03 -11.32
N CYS A 19 -8.11 1.78 -10.89
CA CYS A 19 -7.00 0.88 -10.62
C CYS A 19 -6.55 0.20 -11.93
N VAL A 20 -5.30 0.40 -12.33
CA VAL A 20 -4.74 -0.24 -13.54
C VAL A 20 -4.42 -1.72 -13.35
N LEU A 21 -4.37 -2.21 -12.11
CA LEU A 21 -4.10 -3.62 -11.81
C LEU A 21 -5.33 -4.51 -12.00
N CYS A 22 -6.51 -4.02 -11.61
CA CYS A 22 -7.76 -4.77 -11.68
C CYS A 22 -8.80 -4.17 -12.63
N GLY A 23 -8.55 -2.98 -13.20
CA GLY A 23 -9.42 -2.29 -14.14
C GLY A 23 -10.63 -1.59 -13.49
N THR A 24 -10.85 -1.74 -12.19
CA THR A 24 -12.03 -1.20 -11.50
C THR A 24 -11.80 0.20 -10.92
N ALA A 25 -12.87 0.85 -10.47
CA ALA A 25 -12.75 2.14 -9.78
C ALA A 25 -12.03 1.98 -8.43
N LEU A 26 -11.23 2.98 -7.99
CA LEU A 26 -10.47 2.88 -6.74
C LEU A 26 -11.36 2.69 -5.49
N ASN A 27 -12.61 3.13 -5.54
CA ASN A 27 -13.59 2.98 -4.46
C ASN A 27 -14.39 1.67 -4.50
N SER A 28 -14.03 0.73 -5.39
CA SER A 28 -14.69 -0.56 -5.52
C SER A 28 -13.86 -1.69 -4.87
N TYR A 29 -14.56 -2.70 -4.36
CA TYR A 29 -13.99 -3.90 -3.77
C TYR A 29 -14.68 -5.12 -4.40
N LEU A 30 -13.92 -5.96 -5.09
CA LEU A 30 -14.41 -7.20 -5.69
C LEU A 30 -13.79 -8.37 -4.94
N ASP A 31 -14.57 -9.09 -4.14
CA ASP A 31 -14.03 -10.19 -3.34
C ASP A 31 -13.37 -11.27 -4.21
N GLU A 32 -13.77 -11.43 -5.47
CA GLU A 32 -13.15 -12.40 -6.39
C GLU A 32 -11.75 -11.96 -6.86
N LEU A 33 -11.40 -10.68 -6.70
CA LEU A 33 -10.17 -10.08 -7.23
C LEU A 33 -9.47 -9.18 -6.19
N PRO A 34 -8.74 -9.77 -5.21
CA PRO A 34 -7.94 -9.02 -4.24
C PRO A 34 -6.92 -8.10 -4.92
N CYS A 35 -6.90 -6.82 -4.53
CA CYS A 35 -6.10 -5.81 -5.21
C CYS A 35 -5.44 -4.81 -4.23
N PRO A 36 -4.18 -4.38 -4.46
CA PRO A 36 -3.51 -3.35 -3.67
C PRO A 36 -4.25 -2.02 -3.55
N HIS A 37 -5.12 -1.65 -4.50
CA HIS A 37 -5.85 -0.37 -4.42
C HIS A 37 -6.82 -0.29 -3.25
N TRP A 38 -7.18 -1.44 -2.65
CA TRP A 38 -8.07 -1.48 -1.48
C TRP A 38 -7.49 -0.76 -0.27
N PHE A 39 -6.17 -0.56 -0.25
CA PHE A 39 -5.49 0.23 0.79
C PHE A 39 -5.60 1.74 0.58
N LEU A 40 -6.16 2.21 -0.55
CA LEU A 40 -6.20 3.63 -0.92
C LEU A 40 -7.48 4.37 -0.47
N VAL A 41 -8.57 3.69 -0.12
CA VAL A 41 -9.87 4.33 0.16
C VAL A 41 -10.25 4.20 1.64
N PRO A 42 -10.67 5.30 2.31
CA PRO A 42 -10.96 5.30 3.75
C PRO A 42 -12.37 4.74 4.05
N GLY A 43 -12.58 4.30 5.30
CA GLY A 43 -13.91 4.10 5.89
C GLY A 43 -14.20 2.67 6.34
N TRP A 44 -14.58 2.51 7.60
CA TRP A 44 -14.91 1.27 8.34
C TRP A 44 -15.69 0.18 7.57
N ARG A 45 -16.46 0.52 6.54
CA ARG A 45 -17.17 -0.45 5.69
C ARG A 45 -16.27 -1.23 4.71
N GLY A 46 -15.13 -0.68 4.29
CA GLY A 46 -14.14 -1.36 3.44
C GLY A 46 -13.05 -2.12 4.21
N PHE A 47 -12.94 -1.91 5.53
CA PHE A 47 -11.86 -2.44 6.37
C PHE A 47 -12.30 -3.62 7.23
N ARG A 48 -12.57 -4.77 6.61
CA ARG A 48 -12.46 -6.03 7.36
C ARG A 48 -11.02 -6.50 7.19
N ASN A 49 -10.28 -6.66 8.29
CA ASN A 49 -8.90 -7.17 8.26
C ASN A 49 -8.76 -8.45 7.40
N ARG A 50 -9.81 -9.30 7.40
CA ARG A 50 -9.87 -10.50 6.55
C ARG A 50 -9.86 -10.18 5.04
N THR A 51 -10.54 -9.12 4.60
CA THR A 51 -10.59 -8.71 3.19
C THR A 51 -9.24 -8.16 2.73
N LEU A 52 -8.57 -7.35 3.56
CA LEU A 52 -7.21 -6.86 3.25
C LEU A 52 -6.18 -7.99 3.28
N ALA A 53 -6.33 -8.97 4.17
CA ALA A 53 -5.46 -10.13 4.22
C ALA A 53 -5.41 -10.90 2.89
N ARG A 54 -6.52 -10.90 2.13
CA ARG A 54 -6.59 -11.56 0.82
C ARG A 54 -5.70 -10.91 -0.24
N VAL A 55 -5.35 -9.63 -0.09
CA VAL A 55 -4.37 -8.99 -0.99
C VAL A 55 -3.02 -9.71 -0.89
N PHE A 56 -2.66 -10.19 0.31
CA PHE A 56 -1.42 -10.92 0.55
C PHE A 56 -1.43 -12.37 0.06
N GLU A 57 -2.57 -12.89 -0.44
CA GLU A 57 -2.62 -14.16 -1.17
C GLU A 57 -2.00 -14.03 -2.57
N LEU A 58 -2.02 -12.82 -3.15
CA LEU A 58 -1.57 -12.55 -4.53
C LEU A 58 -0.34 -11.62 -4.60
N PHE A 59 -0.19 -10.73 -3.63
CA PHE A 59 0.84 -9.70 -3.61
C PHE A 59 1.65 -9.81 -2.31
N ASP A 60 2.95 -10.02 -2.41
CA ASP A 60 3.82 -9.94 -1.24
C ASP A 60 3.88 -8.50 -0.68
N LEU A 61 4.41 -8.38 0.54
CA LEU A 61 4.55 -7.08 1.21
C LEU A 61 5.33 -6.07 0.36
N ALA A 62 6.40 -6.51 -0.32
CA ALA A 62 7.23 -5.65 -1.14
C ALA A 62 6.42 -5.00 -2.28
N ARG A 63 5.64 -5.81 -3.02
CA ARG A 63 4.76 -5.29 -4.08
C ARG A 63 3.72 -4.32 -3.52
N LEU A 64 3.08 -4.64 -2.40
CA LEU A 64 2.12 -3.72 -1.81
C LEU A 64 2.79 -2.38 -1.45
N VAL A 65 3.95 -2.43 -0.80
CA VAL A 65 4.74 -1.24 -0.46
C VAL A 65 5.08 -0.41 -1.69
N ASP A 66 5.54 -1.03 -2.78
CA ASP A 66 5.86 -0.34 -4.02
C ASP A 66 4.63 0.32 -4.65
N TYR A 67 3.49 -0.37 -4.66
CA TYR A 67 2.23 0.21 -5.12
C TYR A 67 1.83 1.44 -4.30
N LEU A 68 1.92 1.35 -2.98
CA LEU A 68 1.59 2.45 -2.07
C LEU A 68 2.56 3.62 -2.21
N ARG A 69 3.86 3.37 -2.45
CA ARG A 69 4.83 4.42 -2.77
C ARG A 69 4.47 5.16 -4.06
N ILE A 70 4.07 4.41 -5.10
CA ILE A 70 3.65 4.99 -6.39
C ILE A 70 2.37 5.81 -6.22
N ALA A 71 1.38 5.28 -5.50
CA ALA A 71 0.12 5.97 -5.21
C ALA A 71 0.33 7.23 -4.36
N ALA A 72 1.18 7.16 -3.33
CA ALA A 72 1.54 8.32 -2.52
C ALA A 72 2.19 9.43 -3.36
N ALA A 73 2.95 9.06 -4.40
CA ALA A 73 3.58 9.98 -5.33
C ALA A 73 2.65 10.57 -6.41
N SER A 74 1.41 10.08 -6.57
CA SER A 74 0.53 10.42 -7.71
C SER A 74 -0.26 11.74 -7.58
N ARG A 75 0.05 12.59 -6.59
CA ARG A 75 -0.54 13.93 -6.31
C ARG A 75 -2.03 14.13 -6.66
N HIS A 76 -2.85 13.98 -5.61
CA HIS A 76 -3.97 14.89 -5.29
C HIS A 76 -3.66 15.71 -4.00
N ALA A 77 -2.38 15.91 -3.67
CA ALA A 77 -1.97 16.52 -2.40
C ALA A 77 -0.78 17.48 -2.49
N GLY A 78 -0.67 18.32 -3.55
CA GLY A 78 0.11 19.57 -3.53
C GLY A 78 1.63 19.56 -3.24
N GLU A 79 2.21 18.43 -2.80
CA GLU A 79 3.59 18.14 -2.32
C GLU A 79 4.49 17.34 -3.29
N GLN A 80 5.72 17.76 -3.59
CA GLN A 80 6.68 16.85 -4.26
C GLN A 80 6.82 15.65 -3.33
N GLY A 81 6.73 14.44 -3.89
CA GLY A 81 6.47 13.18 -3.18
C GLY A 81 6.99 13.17 -1.75
N ILE A 82 6.07 13.03 -0.79
CA ILE A 82 6.46 12.94 0.62
C ILE A 82 7.42 11.74 0.71
N PRO A 83 8.69 11.92 1.12
CA PRO A 83 9.63 10.83 1.13
C PRO A 83 9.13 9.79 2.13
N TRP A 84 8.84 8.59 1.62
CA TRP A 84 8.68 7.42 2.48
C TRP A 84 10.00 7.21 3.22
N ARG A 85 9.91 6.68 4.43
CA ARG A 85 11.08 6.40 5.28
C ARG A 85 11.18 4.90 5.48
N GLN A 86 12.40 4.38 5.44
CA GLN A 86 12.70 3.05 5.91
C GLN A 86 13.87 3.13 6.86
N GLY A 87 13.75 2.40 7.96
CA GLY A 87 14.79 2.28 8.97
C GLY A 87 14.86 0.85 9.47
N GLU A 88 15.99 0.53 10.09
CA GLU A 88 16.20 -0.73 10.76
C GLU A 88 16.79 -0.44 12.14
N ALA A 89 16.21 -1.06 13.17
CA ALA A 89 16.72 -1.01 14.53
C ALA A 89 16.48 -2.37 15.18
N ASP A 90 17.51 -2.93 15.81
CA ASP A 90 17.44 -4.21 16.54
C ASP A 90 16.85 -5.37 15.71
N GLY A 91 17.16 -5.41 14.41
CA GLY A 91 16.67 -6.44 13.48
C GLY A 91 15.21 -6.26 13.05
N VAL A 92 14.56 -5.17 13.43
CA VAL A 92 13.21 -4.79 12.99
C VAL A 92 13.32 -3.75 11.88
N VAL A 93 12.70 -4.04 10.74
CA VAL A 93 12.57 -3.11 9.61
C VAL A 93 11.25 -2.38 9.73
N GLY A 94 11.27 -1.05 9.66
CA GLY A 94 10.09 -0.18 9.61
C GLY A 94 10.02 0.56 8.28
N ILE A 95 8.82 0.67 7.70
CA ILE A 95 8.54 1.40 6.46
C ILE A 95 7.34 2.32 6.70
N LEU A 96 7.54 3.62 6.60
CA LEU A 96 6.50 4.65 6.73
C LEU A 96 6.25 5.30 5.36
N ILE A 97 5.00 5.21 4.88
CA ILE A 97 4.55 5.80 3.63
C ILE A 97 3.46 6.83 3.95
N PRO A 98 3.80 8.12 4.05
CA PRO A 98 2.83 9.21 4.21
C PRO A 98 2.12 9.54 2.89
N TRP A 99 0.82 9.86 2.97
CA TRP A 99 0.00 10.25 1.84
C TRP A 99 -1.14 11.19 2.25
N GLY A 100 -0.99 12.50 1.99
CA GLY A 100 -1.98 13.50 2.41
C GLY A 100 -2.18 13.45 3.92
N ARG A 101 -3.44 13.24 4.37
CA ARG A 101 -3.81 13.08 5.79
C ARG A 101 -3.76 11.63 6.27
N ARG A 102 -2.93 10.80 5.65
CA ARG A 102 -2.86 9.36 5.94
C ARG A 102 -1.43 8.90 5.97
N SER A 103 -1.20 7.79 6.65
CA SER A 103 0.05 7.04 6.51
C SER A 103 -0.19 5.56 6.62
N TRP A 104 0.66 4.79 5.93
CA TRP A 104 0.82 3.37 6.16
C TRP A 104 2.16 3.15 6.83
N GLU A 105 2.16 2.37 7.90
CA GLU A 105 3.36 1.95 8.59
C GLU A 105 3.41 0.43 8.61
N PHE A 106 4.46 -0.13 8.00
CA PHE A 106 4.73 -1.55 8.02
C PHE A 106 5.95 -1.81 8.90
N SER A 107 5.88 -2.81 9.75
CA SER A 107 7.04 -3.27 10.52
C SER A 107 7.15 -4.78 10.52
N TYR A 108 8.36 -5.30 10.40
CA TYR A 108 8.63 -6.73 10.44
C TYR A 108 10.03 -7.02 10.96
N ASP A 109 10.20 -8.19 11.56
CA ASP A 109 11.49 -8.67 11.99
C ASP A 109 12.23 -9.32 10.80
N GLN A 110 13.54 -9.11 10.67
CA GLN A 110 14.35 -9.76 9.63
C GLN A 110 14.24 -11.29 9.68
N ARG A 111 13.98 -11.88 10.85
CA ARG A 111 13.77 -13.33 11.02
C ARG A 111 12.48 -13.82 10.37
N ASP A 112 11.53 -12.93 10.08
CA ASP A 112 10.30 -13.26 9.37
C ASP A 112 10.46 -13.23 7.84
N ILE A 113 11.65 -12.93 7.32
CA ILE A 113 11.98 -13.06 5.90
C ILE A 113 12.22 -14.55 5.58
N GLY A 114 11.43 -15.09 4.65
CA GLY A 114 11.57 -16.44 4.15
C GLY A 114 12.82 -16.63 3.27
N PRO A 115 13.22 -17.88 2.97
CA PRO A 115 14.33 -18.18 2.06
C PRO A 115 14.12 -17.65 0.64
N ASP A 116 12.88 -17.36 0.26
CA ASP A 116 12.45 -16.76 -1.00
C ASP A 116 12.46 -15.22 -0.98
N GLY A 117 12.95 -14.61 0.10
CA GLY A 117 13.00 -13.16 0.29
C GLY A 117 11.66 -12.53 0.66
N ARG A 118 10.59 -13.33 0.85
CA ARG A 118 9.26 -12.81 1.19
C ARG A 118 9.09 -12.65 2.69
N VAL A 119 8.55 -11.50 3.10
CA VAL A 119 8.17 -11.25 4.50
C VAL A 119 6.92 -12.06 4.85
N ARG A 120 7.04 -12.96 5.83
CA ARG A 120 5.97 -13.90 6.23
C ARG A 120 5.09 -13.36 7.35
N ARG A 121 5.63 -12.46 8.18
CA ARG A 121 4.89 -11.77 9.24
C ARG A 121 5.31 -10.32 9.27
N PHE A 122 4.34 -9.45 9.44
CA PHE A 122 4.52 -8.02 9.59
C PHE A 122 3.32 -7.46 10.35
N VAL A 123 3.51 -6.27 10.90
CA VAL A 123 2.45 -5.44 11.45
C VAL A 123 2.17 -4.33 10.45
N LEU A 124 0.90 -4.00 10.27
CA LEU A 124 0.45 -2.85 9.50
C LEU A 124 -0.37 -1.93 10.41
N ALA A 125 0.05 -0.68 10.52
CA ALA A 125 -0.76 0.41 11.06
C ALA A 125 -1.18 1.37 9.94
N ILE A 126 -2.44 1.78 9.94
CA ILE A 126 -2.98 2.78 9.02
C ILE A 126 -3.50 3.93 9.87
N SER A 127 -2.92 5.11 9.67
CA SER A 127 -3.30 6.32 10.42
C SER A 127 -4.09 7.27 9.55
N TYR A 128 -5.07 7.94 10.15
CA TYR A 128 -5.88 9.00 9.54
C TYR A 128 -5.72 10.26 10.39
N ASP A 129 -5.20 11.32 9.81
CA ASP A 129 -5.23 12.66 10.41
C ASP A 129 -6.64 13.21 10.22
N GLU A 130 -7.51 12.98 11.22
CA GLU A 130 -8.78 13.67 11.32
C GLU A 130 -8.51 15.12 11.74
N ALA A 131 -8.39 16.02 10.77
CA ALA A 131 -8.64 17.42 11.07
C ALA A 131 -10.14 17.56 11.39
N LEU A 132 -10.44 17.80 12.67
CA LEU A 132 -11.73 18.28 13.18
C LEU A 132 -12.17 19.55 12.44
#